data_AF-A0A6P8H1K6-F1
#
_entry.id   AF-A0A6P8H1K6-F1
#
_cell.length_a   1.000
_cell.length_b   1.000
_cell.length_c   1.000
_cell.angle_alpha   90.00
_cell.angle_beta   90.00
_cell.angle_gamma   90.00
#
_symmetry.space_group_name_H-M   'P 1'
#
loop_
_entity.id
_entity.type
_entity.pdbx_description
1 polymer ?
#
loop_
_entity_poly.entity_id
_entity_poly.type
_entity_poly.pdbx_seq_one_letter_code
_entity_poly.pdbx_strand_id
1 'polypeptide(L)'
;MADEGIAVGILTVSDRCFQGKAEDRSGPNLTKLVLEAKELNVKQIEHDCVQDSVSEIKKILCKWSDVDKLQLIITTGGTGFSPRDVTPEATSQVIHRISPGLSQHMIAESLKVTPLAVLSRPVCGMRNKTLIINLPGSIKGSQECFQFILPVLPHALDIINGSPKATATHNAMAAKTPSSKDAPVHVCPHNAGRDLSKVAERDRHSPYPLMPMDKATSAVMEQANHLGAHLIDVQDGLDCVLAEDVCSEAPFPPFPASIKDGYVLASDGPGVRKVVGPVTAGEIGKTEVKVKILSTPKVGQDIRPIGFDISSGELVLSKGEVLGPAELGLLATVGVTQVSVFKKPKVAILSTGNEIVQPTGSPKAGQIRDSNKTTLTAAVKKEGFDVIDLGIARDNPESLEATLTKGLSEADVVISSGGVSMGEKDLLKPVLEDKLGATIHFGRVFMKPGRDARPVDQFFSEGISHNR
;
A
#
# COMPACT_ATOMS: atom_id res chain seq x y z
N MET A 1 -27.55 -11.48 -37.40
CA MET A 1 -26.20 -12.08 -37.38
C MET A 1 -26.22 -13.16 -36.32
N ALA A 2 -25.76 -14.36 -36.66
CA ALA A 2 -25.96 -15.57 -35.85
C ALA A 2 -25.51 -15.37 -34.40
N ASP A 3 -26.27 -15.93 -33.46
CA ASP A 3 -25.93 -15.94 -32.04
C ASP A 3 -24.69 -16.85 -31.84
N GLU A 4 -23.51 -16.27 -32.01
CA GLU A 4 -22.23 -16.93 -31.83
C GLU A 4 -21.93 -17.08 -30.35
N GLY A 5 -22.52 -18.11 -29.75
CA GLY A 5 -22.19 -18.58 -28.40
C GLY A 5 -20.69 -18.88 -28.20
N ILE A 6 -20.26 -18.98 -26.96
CA ILE A 6 -18.84 -18.96 -26.58
C ILE A 6 -18.23 -20.35 -26.47
N ALA A 7 -16.92 -20.44 -26.72
CA ALA A 7 -16.07 -21.58 -26.42
C ALA A 7 -15.32 -21.32 -25.10
N VAL A 8 -15.37 -22.30 -24.19
CA VAL A 8 -14.83 -22.21 -22.83
C VAL A 8 -13.79 -23.29 -22.59
N GLY A 9 -12.64 -22.93 -22.03
CA GLY A 9 -11.62 -23.88 -21.57
C GLY A 9 -11.67 -24.06 -20.06
N ILE A 10 -11.63 -25.30 -19.58
CA ILE A 10 -11.55 -25.64 -18.16
C ILE A 10 -10.27 -26.42 -17.91
N LEU A 11 -9.32 -25.79 -17.23
CA LEU A 11 -8.00 -26.36 -16.95
C LEU A 11 -7.88 -26.77 -15.48
N THR A 12 -7.75 -28.05 -15.22
CA THR A 12 -7.43 -28.56 -13.89
C THR A 12 -5.92 -28.56 -13.69
N VAL A 13 -5.43 -27.81 -12.71
CA VAL A 13 -4.01 -27.77 -12.34
C VAL A 13 -3.81 -28.62 -11.09
N SER A 14 -3.24 -29.82 -11.26
CA SER A 14 -2.93 -30.71 -10.15
C SER A 14 -1.95 -31.81 -10.55
N ASP A 15 -0.79 -31.85 -9.88
CA ASP A 15 0.17 -32.96 -9.99
C ASP A 15 -0.47 -34.32 -9.73
N ARG A 16 -1.36 -34.39 -8.73
CA ARG A 16 -2.01 -35.66 -8.33
C ARG A 16 -3.01 -36.13 -9.37
N CYS A 17 -3.81 -35.22 -9.94
CA CYS A 17 -4.79 -35.59 -10.97
C CYS A 17 -4.06 -35.97 -12.27
N PHE A 18 -3.05 -35.20 -12.66
CA PHE A 18 -2.25 -35.48 -13.85
C PHE A 18 -1.53 -36.84 -13.78
N GLN A 19 -1.01 -37.21 -12.59
CA GLN A 19 -0.37 -38.51 -12.38
C GLN A 19 -1.36 -39.68 -12.21
N GLY A 20 -2.68 -39.44 -12.28
CA GLY A 20 -3.71 -40.45 -12.03
C GLY A 20 -3.80 -40.93 -10.58
N LYS A 21 -3.18 -40.20 -9.64
CA LYS A 21 -3.19 -40.51 -8.19
C LYS A 21 -4.42 -39.99 -7.46
N ALA A 22 -5.16 -39.09 -8.09
CA ALA A 22 -6.44 -38.58 -7.62
C ALA A 22 -7.37 -38.35 -8.81
N GLU A 23 -8.67 -38.51 -8.58
CA GLU A 23 -9.68 -38.19 -9.58
C GLU A 23 -9.94 -36.67 -9.61
N ASP A 24 -9.93 -36.07 -10.80
CA ASP A 24 -10.37 -34.68 -10.97
C ASP A 24 -11.89 -34.61 -10.83
N ARG A 25 -12.35 -34.01 -9.73
CA ARG A 25 -13.77 -33.75 -9.48
C ARG A 25 -14.15 -32.30 -9.68
N SER A 26 -13.19 -31.37 -9.64
CA SER A 26 -13.45 -29.93 -9.72
C SER A 26 -13.66 -29.50 -11.18
N GLY A 27 -12.84 -30.01 -12.11
CA GLY A 27 -12.98 -29.75 -13.54
C GLY A 27 -14.32 -30.20 -14.12
N PRO A 28 -14.77 -31.45 -13.91
CA PRO A 28 -16.09 -31.90 -14.35
C PRO A 28 -17.25 -31.13 -13.70
N ASN A 29 -17.12 -30.75 -12.42
CA ASN A 29 -18.14 -29.92 -11.76
C ASN A 29 -18.25 -28.53 -12.39
N LEU A 30 -17.12 -27.87 -12.66
CA LEU A 30 -17.10 -26.59 -13.38
C LEU A 30 -17.67 -26.73 -14.80
N THR A 31 -17.38 -27.83 -15.48
CA THR A 31 -17.93 -28.12 -16.83
C THR A 31 -19.45 -28.13 -16.79
N LYS A 32 -20.03 -28.83 -15.81
CA LYS A 32 -21.47 -28.87 -15.60
C LYS A 32 -22.04 -27.48 -15.30
N LEU A 33 -21.44 -26.73 -14.38
CA LEU A 33 -21.91 -25.38 -14.01
C LEU A 33 -21.87 -24.39 -15.18
N VAL A 34 -20.82 -24.46 -16.01
CA VAL A 34 -20.65 -23.63 -17.19
C VAL A 34 -21.70 -23.97 -18.26
N LEU A 35 -22.03 -25.25 -18.45
CA LEU A 35 -23.11 -25.68 -19.36
C LEU A 35 -24.51 -25.27 -18.87
N GLU A 36 -24.73 -25.28 -17.55
CA GLU A 36 -26.01 -24.90 -16.94
C GLU A 36 -26.22 -23.37 -16.93
N ALA A 37 -25.15 -22.59 -17.06
CA ALA A 37 -25.18 -21.12 -17.14
C ALA A 37 -25.71 -20.63 -18.49
N LYS A 38 -27.04 -20.55 -18.61
CA LYS A 38 -27.74 -20.11 -19.84
C LYS A 38 -27.30 -18.73 -20.33
N GLU A 39 -26.85 -17.86 -19.43
CA GLU A 39 -26.41 -16.50 -19.72
C GLU A 39 -25.11 -16.46 -20.54
N LEU A 40 -24.30 -17.52 -20.50
CA LEU A 40 -23.03 -17.60 -21.24
C LEU A 40 -23.19 -18.10 -22.68
N ASN A 41 -24.31 -18.76 -23.01
CA ASN A 41 -24.56 -19.35 -24.32
C ASN A 41 -23.38 -20.20 -24.82
N VAL A 42 -22.98 -21.21 -24.03
CA VAL A 42 -21.78 -22.01 -24.29
C VAL A 42 -22.02 -22.99 -25.45
N LYS A 43 -21.15 -22.96 -26.46
CA LYS A 43 -21.19 -23.86 -27.63
C LYS A 43 -20.19 -25.01 -27.57
N GLN A 44 -19.03 -24.74 -26.99
CA GLN A 44 -17.93 -25.69 -26.93
C GLN A 44 -17.25 -25.59 -25.59
N ILE A 45 -16.90 -26.74 -25.02
CA ILE A 45 -16.05 -26.81 -23.83
C ILE A 45 -14.85 -27.69 -24.15
N GLU A 46 -13.67 -27.13 -23.89
CA GLU A 46 -12.41 -27.87 -23.83
C GLU A 46 -12.07 -28.12 -22.36
N HIS A 47 -11.67 -29.35 -22.04
CA HIS A 47 -11.22 -29.73 -20.70
C HIS A 47 -9.86 -30.39 -20.80
N ASP A 48 -8.93 -30.01 -19.93
CA ASP A 48 -7.60 -30.60 -19.86
C ASP A 48 -7.07 -30.55 -18.42
N CYS A 49 -6.06 -31.37 -18.13
CA CYS A 49 -5.39 -31.43 -16.84
C CYS A 49 -3.88 -31.33 -17.02
N VAL A 50 -3.24 -30.49 -16.20
CA VAL A 50 -1.78 -30.28 -16.23
C VAL A 50 -1.18 -30.36 -14.83
N GLN A 51 0.13 -30.58 -14.79
CA GLN A 51 0.93 -30.51 -13.58
C GLN A 51 1.01 -29.07 -13.03
N ASP A 52 1.32 -28.97 -11.74
CA ASP A 52 1.59 -27.72 -11.03
C ASP A 52 2.97 -27.15 -11.46
N SER A 53 3.06 -26.77 -12.73
CA SER A 53 4.25 -26.22 -13.38
C SER A 53 3.91 -24.99 -14.20
N VAL A 54 4.68 -23.93 -14.00
CA VAL A 54 4.54 -22.68 -14.76
C VAL A 54 4.62 -22.93 -16.26
N SER A 55 5.52 -23.80 -16.74
CA SER A 55 5.68 -24.06 -18.18
C SER A 55 4.44 -24.72 -18.79
N GLU A 56 3.88 -25.74 -18.13
CA GLU A 56 2.76 -26.51 -18.64
C GLU A 56 1.47 -25.70 -18.63
N ILE A 57 1.22 -24.96 -17.53
CA ILE A 57 0.06 -24.06 -17.43
C ILE A 57 0.13 -23.00 -18.53
N LYS A 58 1.28 -22.32 -18.70
CA LYS A 58 1.45 -21.30 -19.74
C LYS A 58 1.21 -21.86 -21.14
N LYS A 59 1.72 -23.06 -21.42
CA LYS A 59 1.56 -23.72 -22.72
C LYS A 59 0.09 -23.91 -23.09
N ILE A 60 -0.72 -24.42 -22.17
CA ILE A 60 -2.17 -24.59 -22.40
C ILE A 60 -2.88 -23.23 -22.49
N LEU A 61 -2.61 -22.31 -21.56
CA LEU A 61 -3.24 -20.98 -21.59
C LEU A 61 -2.96 -20.23 -22.89
N CYS A 62 -1.72 -20.26 -23.40
CA CYS A 62 -1.36 -19.66 -24.69
C CYS A 62 -1.98 -20.40 -25.87
N LYS A 63 -1.97 -21.74 -25.89
CA LYS A 63 -2.61 -22.52 -26.96
C LYS A 63 -4.10 -22.20 -27.06
N TRP A 64 -4.82 -22.27 -25.94
CA TRP A 64 -6.26 -22.04 -25.89
C TRP A 64 -6.67 -20.61 -26.23
N SER A 65 -5.84 -19.62 -25.89
CA SER A 65 -6.13 -18.22 -26.20
C SER A 65 -5.71 -17.80 -27.60
N ASP A 66 -4.54 -18.22 -28.07
CA ASP A 66 -3.94 -17.72 -29.31
C ASP A 66 -4.29 -18.59 -30.52
N VAL A 67 -4.35 -19.91 -30.33
CA VAL A 67 -4.56 -20.89 -31.41
C VAL A 67 -6.04 -21.28 -31.47
N ASP A 68 -6.57 -21.79 -30.36
CA ASP A 68 -7.94 -22.31 -30.30
C ASP A 68 -8.98 -21.19 -30.11
N LYS A 69 -8.51 -19.98 -29.76
CA LYS A 69 -9.29 -18.73 -29.66
C LYS A 69 -10.53 -18.85 -28.77
N LEU A 70 -10.41 -19.56 -27.65
CA LEU A 70 -11.47 -19.65 -26.64
C LEU A 70 -11.76 -18.27 -26.07
N GLN A 71 -13.03 -17.96 -25.75
CA GLN A 71 -13.41 -16.65 -25.21
C GLN A 71 -13.23 -16.59 -23.69
N LEU A 72 -13.34 -17.73 -23.01
CA LEU A 72 -13.19 -17.85 -21.56
C LEU A 72 -12.32 -19.06 -21.21
N ILE A 73 -11.35 -18.88 -20.31
CA ILE A 73 -10.58 -19.96 -19.71
C ILE A 73 -10.73 -19.85 -18.19
N ILE A 74 -11.13 -20.96 -17.57
CA ILE A 74 -11.24 -21.10 -16.13
C ILE A 74 -10.23 -22.15 -15.69
N THR A 75 -9.34 -21.80 -14.78
CA THR A 75 -8.46 -22.78 -14.14
C THR A 75 -9.00 -23.15 -12.76
N THR A 76 -8.78 -24.39 -12.32
CA THR A 76 -9.03 -24.81 -10.93
C THR A 76 -7.79 -25.48 -10.35
N GLY A 77 -7.35 -25.01 -9.19
CA GLY A 77 -6.16 -25.53 -8.51
C GLY A 77 -4.93 -24.63 -8.61
N GLY A 78 -3.95 -24.88 -7.74
CA GLY A 78 -2.66 -24.19 -7.73
C GLY A 78 -2.69 -22.72 -7.28
N THR A 79 -3.75 -22.25 -6.59
CA THR A 79 -3.90 -20.84 -6.14
C THR A 79 -3.56 -20.59 -4.66
N GLY A 80 -3.14 -21.62 -3.92
CA GLY A 80 -2.81 -21.53 -2.51
C GLY A 80 -1.38 -21.05 -2.22
N PHE A 81 -0.86 -21.40 -1.05
CA PHE A 81 0.47 -21.03 -0.55
C PHE A 81 1.48 -22.19 -0.57
N SER A 82 1.10 -23.37 -1.06
CA SER A 82 2.02 -24.50 -1.20
C SER A 82 3.13 -24.14 -2.20
N PRO A 83 4.37 -24.65 -2.04
CA PRO A 83 5.44 -24.47 -3.03
C PRO A 83 5.09 -24.94 -4.45
N ARG A 84 4.07 -25.78 -4.58
CA ARG A 84 3.53 -26.24 -5.87
C ARG A 84 2.42 -25.33 -6.41
N ASP A 85 1.80 -24.49 -5.60
CA ASP A 85 0.71 -23.61 -6.04
C ASP A 85 1.26 -22.45 -6.89
N VAL A 86 1.33 -22.66 -8.22
CA VAL A 86 1.97 -21.72 -9.18
C VAL A 86 1.03 -21.19 -10.27
N THR A 87 -0.27 -21.49 -10.18
CA THR A 87 -1.27 -21.07 -11.19
C THR A 87 -1.35 -19.53 -11.36
N PRO A 88 -1.35 -18.73 -10.28
CA PRO A 88 -1.35 -17.27 -10.38
C PRO A 88 -0.12 -16.71 -11.11
N GLU A 89 1.05 -17.25 -10.83
CA GLU A 89 2.33 -16.85 -11.44
C GLU A 89 2.34 -17.18 -12.94
N ALA A 90 1.88 -18.38 -13.30
CA ALA A 90 1.76 -18.80 -14.69
C ALA A 90 0.77 -17.91 -15.47
N THR A 91 -0.37 -17.61 -14.88
CA THR A 91 -1.41 -16.76 -15.48
C THR A 91 -0.93 -15.33 -15.65
N SER A 92 -0.26 -14.76 -14.63
CA SER A 92 0.28 -13.40 -14.67
C SER A 92 1.30 -13.19 -15.79
N GLN A 93 2.05 -14.24 -16.15
CA GLN A 93 3.05 -14.18 -17.23
C GLN A 93 2.45 -14.24 -18.65
N VAL A 94 1.17 -14.59 -18.81
CA VAL A 94 0.56 -14.75 -20.15
C VAL A 94 -0.53 -13.70 -20.44
N ILE A 95 -1.17 -13.16 -19.41
CA ILE A 95 -2.18 -12.11 -19.59
C ILE A 95 -1.54 -10.81 -20.09
N HIS A 96 -2.22 -10.13 -21.01
CA HIS A 96 -1.82 -8.82 -21.54
C HIS A 96 -2.37 -7.67 -20.67
N ARG A 97 -3.53 -7.87 -20.04
CA ARG A 97 -4.14 -6.90 -19.14
C ARG A 97 -4.74 -7.62 -17.95
N ILE A 98 -4.40 -7.18 -16.75
CA ILE A 98 -4.91 -7.75 -15.51
C ILE A 98 -6.29 -7.19 -15.17
N SER A 99 -7.15 -8.05 -14.61
CA SER A 99 -8.49 -7.70 -14.12
C SER A 99 -8.60 -7.91 -12.61
N PRO A 100 -7.97 -7.04 -11.77
CA PRO A 100 -8.02 -7.16 -10.32
C PRO A 100 -9.43 -7.09 -9.74
N GLY A 101 -10.37 -6.40 -10.40
CA GLY A 101 -11.76 -6.32 -9.92
C GLY A 101 -12.44 -7.69 -9.82
N LEU A 102 -12.17 -8.62 -10.74
CA LEU A 102 -12.73 -9.97 -10.69
C LEU A 102 -12.14 -10.78 -9.53
N SER A 103 -10.81 -10.75 -9.36
CA SER A 103 -10.16 -11.46 -8.26
C SER A 103 -10.52 -10.87 -6.89
N GLN A 104 -10.59 -9.54 -6.77
CA GLN A 104 -11.04 -8.85 -5.57
C GLN A 104 -12.49 -9.17 -5.22
N HIS A 105 -13.40 -9.19 -6.21
CA HIS A 105 -14.80 -9.56 -5.99
C HIS A 105 -14.93 -11.00 -5.51
N MET A 106 -14.21 -11.95 -6.13
CA MET A 106 -14.20 -13.34 -5.68
C MET A 106 -13.72 -13.48 -4.23
N ILE A 107 -12.63 -12.78 -3.85
CA ILE A 107 -12.12 -12.80 -2.47
C ILE A 107 -13.12 -12.16 -1.51
N ALA A 108 -13.70 -11.01 -1.86
CA ALA A 108 -14.66 -10.30 -1.02
C ALA A 108 -15.92 -11.14 -0.73
N GLU A 109 -16.48 -11.81 -1.73
CA GLU A 109 -17.63 -12.69 -1.54
C GLU A 109 -17.24 -13.98 -0.79
N SER A 110 -16.07 -14.55 -1.10
CA SER A 110 -15.59 -15.77 -0.41
C SER A 110 -15.31 -15.54 1.07
N LEU A 111 -14.84 -14.34 1.46
CA LEU A 111 -14.62 -13.97 2.86
C LEU A 111 -15.91 -13.92 3.69
N LYS A 112 -17.07 -13.72 3.05
CA LYS A 112 -18.38 -13.82 3.72
C LYS A 112 -18.74 -15.27 4.06
N VAL A 113 -18.17 -16.24 3.35
CA VAL A 113 -18.41 -17.68 3.53
C VAL A 113 -17.37 -18.30 4.47
N THR A 114 -16.09 -17.97 4.28
CA THR A 114 -15.00 -18.52 5.11
C THR A 114 -13.83 -17.54 5.26
N PRO A 115 -13.30 -17.35 6.48
CA PRO A 115 -12.11 -16.51 6.69
C PRO A 115 -10.86 -17.07 6.00
N LEU A 116 -10.82 -18.37 5.71
CA LEU A 116 -9.68 -19.00 5.02
C LEU A 116 -9.55 -18.57 3.55
N ALA A 117 -10.56 -17.91 2.98
CA ALA A 117 -10.51 -17.39 1.62
C ALA A 117 -9.35 -16.38 1.40
N VAL A 118 -8.87 -15.73 2.48
CA VAL A 118 -7.70 -14.84 2.45
C VAL A 118 -6.42 -15.56 1.98
N LEU A 119 -6.37 -16.89 2.08
CA LEU A 119 -5.22 -17.71 1.67
C LEU A 119 -5.26 -18.10 0.19
N SER A 120 -6.21 -17.60 -0.60
CA SER A 120 -6.24 -17.81 -2.05
C SER A 120 -5.64 -16.61 -2.76
N ARG A 121 -4.86 -16.85 -3.82
CA ARG A 121 -4.17 -15.82 -4.61
C ARG A 121 -4.66 -15.78 -6.06
N PRO A 122 -5.97 -15.67 -6.35
CA PRO A 122 -6.47 -15.77 -7.71
C PRO A 122 -5.99 -14.61 -8.58
N VAL A 123 -5.53 -14.92 -9.79
CA VAL A 123 -5.26 -13.93 -10.84
C VAL A 123 -6.34 -14.04 -11.90
N CYS A 124 -6.82 -12.88 -12.35
CA CYS A 124 -7.75 -12.78 -13.46
C CYS A 124 -7.23 -11.74 -14.44
N GLY A 125 -7.43 -11.96 -15.73
CA GLY A 125 -6.97 -11.05 -16.75
C GLY A 125 -7.35 -11.51 -18.13
N MET A 126 -6.95 -10.74 -19.13
CA MET A 126 -7.23 -11.06 -20.52
C MET A 126 -5.93 -11.23 -21.30
N ARG A 127 -5.96 -12.20 -22.22
CA ARG A 127 -4.97 -12.39 -23.26
C ARG A 127 -5.71 -12.35 -24.59
N ASN A 128 -5.37 -11.40 -25.45
CA ASN A 128 -6.10 -11.14 -26.69
C ASN A 128 -7.61 -10.97 -26.44
N LYS A 129 -8.45 -11.82 -27.04
CA LYS A 129 -9.92 -11.83 -26.84
C LYS A 129 -10.38 -12.89 -25.84
N THR A 130 -9.47 -13.44 -25.04
CA THR A 130 -9.74 -14.50 -24.08
C THR A 130 -9.67 -13.95 -22.66
N LEU A 131 -10.72 -14.16 -21.87
CA LEU A 131 -10.72 -13.90 -20.43
C LEU A 131 -10.19 -15.14 -19.70
N ILE A 132 -9.22 -14.97 -18.79
CA ILE A 132 -8.60 -16.04 -18.00
C ILE A 132 -8.87 -15.77 -16.52
N ILE A 133 -9.38 -16.77 -15.80
CA ILE A 133 -9.80 -16.67 -14.40
C ILE A 133 -9.29 -17.86 -13.61
N ASN A 134 -8.51 -17.62 -12.55
CA ASN A 134 -8.07 -18.68 -11.64
C ASN A 134 -9.05 -18.88 -10.49
N LEU A 135 -9.51 -20.12 -10.30
CA LEU A 135 -10.37 -20.54 -9.21
C LEU A 135 -9.63 -21.49 -8.25
N PRO A 136 -10.06 -21.58 -6.98
CA PRO A 136 -9.53 -22.55 -6.02
C PRO A 136 -9.64 -24.00 -6.51
N GLY A 137 -8.82 -24.89 -5.97
CA GLY A 137 -8.80 -26.32 -6.37
C GLY A 137 -9.91 -27.18 -5.77
N SER A 138 -10.57 -26.74 -4.69
CA SER A 138 -11.66 -27.51 -4.07
C SER A 138 -12.96 -27.33 -4.85
N ILE A 139 -13.74 -28.41 -5.01
CA ILE A 139 -15.02 -28.39 -5.74
C ILE A 139 -15.92 -27.25 -5.25
N LYS A 140 -16.10 -27.16 -3.93
CA LYS A 140 -16.91 -26.12 -3.28
C LYS A 140 -16.36 -24.71 -3.57
N GLY A 141 -15.05 -24.51 -3.36
CA GLY A 141 -14.42 -23.21 -3.56
C GLY A 141 -14.47 -22.73 -5.01
N SER A 142 -14.22 -23.62 -5.98
CA SER A 142 -14.35 -23.29 -7.40
C SER A 142 -15.79 -22.98 -7.80
N GLN A 143 -16.77 -23.74 -7.28
CA GLN A 143 -18.18 -23.53 -7.58
C GLN A 143 -18.70 -22.20 -7.05
N GLU A 144 -18.41 -21.88 -5.79
CA GLU A 144 -18.81 -20.61 -5.17
C GLU A 144 -18.18 -19.43 -5.91
N CYS A 145 -16.86 -19.49 -6.17
CA CYS A 145 -16.17 -18.41 -6.88
C CYS A 145 -16.73 -18.20 -8.30
N PHE A 146 -17.03 -19.28 -9.03
CA PHE A 146 -17.67 -19.18 -10.34
C PHE A 146 -19.06 -18.52 -10.26
N GLN A 147 -19.88 -18.90 -9.27
CA GLN A 147 -21.20 -18.32 -9.07
C GLN A 147 -21.14 -16.82 -8.73
N PHE A 148 -20.13 -16.37 -7.98
CA PHE A 148 -19.98 -14.95 -7.64
C PHE A 148 -19.69 -14.07 -8.85
N ILE A 149 -18.97 -14.59 -9.84
CA ILE A 149 -18.58 -13.84 -11.05
C ILE A 149 -19.54 -14.06 -12.21
N LEU A 150 -20.33 -15.13 -12.21
CA LEU A 150 -21.24 -15.46 -13.31
C LEU A 150 -22.12 -14.27 -13.76
N PRO A 151 -22.71 -13.44 -12.88
CA PRO A 151 -23.54 -12.30 -13.29
C PRO A 151 -22.80 -11.25 -14.13
N VAL A 152 -21.47 -11.15 -14.01
CA VAL A 152 -20.66 -10.15 -14.74
C VAL A 152 -20.00 -10.71 -15.99
N LEU A 153 -19.89 -12.04 -16.12
CA LEU A 153 -19.20 -12.69 -17.23
C LEU A 153 -19.80 -12.38 -18.61
N PRO A 154 -21.13 -12.43 -18.85
CA PRO A 154 -21.69 -12.14 -20.16
C PRO A 154 -21.29 -10.75 -20.68
N HIS A 155 -21.41 -9.74 -19.83
CA HIS A 155 -21.04 -8.37 -20.18
C HIS A 155 -19.53 -8.20 -20.40
N ALA A 156 -18.71 -8.84 -19.56
CA ALA A 156 -17.26 -8.81 -19.73
C ALA A 156 -16.84 -9.42 -21.08
N LEU A 157 -17.43 -10.55 -21.46
CA LEU A 157 -17.15 -11.21 -22.74
C LEU A 157 -17.65 -10.40 -23.94
N ASP A 158 -18.80 -9.74 -23.82
CA ASP A 158 -19.30 -8.82 -24.85
C ASP A 158 -18.31 -7.66 -25.09
N ILE A 159 -17.77 -7.05 -24.02
CA ILE A 159 -16.79 -5.96 -24.13
C ILE A 159 -15.50 -6.45 -24.80
N ILE A 160 -14.98 -7.60 -24.35
CA ILE A 160 -13.70 -8.15 -24.86
C ILE A 160 -13.82 -8.50 -26.35
N ASN A 161 -14.98 -8.99 -26.79
CA ASN A 161 -15.23 -9.37 -28.18
C ASN A 161 -15.66 -8.20 -29.08
N GLY A 162 -15.93 -7.01 -28.52
CA GLY A 162 -16.42 -5.85 -29.27
C GLY A 162 -17.87 -6.01 -29.75
N SER A 163 -18.70 -6.72 -28.98
CA SER A 163 -20.10 -6.99 -29.29
C SER A 163 -20.96 -5.72 -29.21
N PRO A 164 -21.87 -5.46 -30.17
CA PRO A 164 -22.82 -4.34 -30.11
C PRO A 164 -23.74 -4.37 -28.87
N LYS A 165 -23.90 -5.55 -28.23
CA LYS A 165 -24.70 -5.71 -27.00
C LYS A 165 -24.08 -4.95 -25.82
N ALA A 166 -22.76 -4.75 -25.78
CA ALA A 166 -22.09 -3.98 -24.73
C ALA A 166 -22.58 -2.52 -24.68
N THR A 167 -22.78 -1.90 -25.85
CA THR A 167 -23.29 -0.52 -25.98
C THR A 167 -24.74 -0.42 -25.49
N ALA A 168 -25.56 -1.45 -25.73
CA ALA A 168 -26.95 -1.50 -25.26
C ALA A 168 -27.04 -1.62 -23.73
N THR A 169 -26.17 -2.39 -23.07
CA THR A 169 -26.12 -2.50 -21.60
C THR A 169 -25.70 -1.18 -20.95
N HIS A 170 -24.74 -0.46 -21.52
CA HIS A 170 -24.38 0.89 -21.06
C HIS A 170 -25.56 1.88 -21.14
N ASN A 171 -26.32 1.83 -22.25
CA ASN A 171 -27.51 2.66 -22.42
C ASN A 171 -28.66 2.27 -21.47
N ALA A 172 -28.85 0.97 -21.20
CA ALA A 172 -29.87 0.48 -20.28
C ALA A 172 -29.56 0.78 -18.80
N MET A 173 -28.27 0.78 -18.41
CA MET A 173 -27.85 1.21 -17.08
C MET A 173 -27.99 2.73 -16.88
N ALA A 174 -27.75 3.53 -17.92
CA ALA A 174 -28.05 4.97 -17.90
C ALA A 174 -29.56 5.26 -17.77
N ALA A 175 -30.41 4.41 -18.38
CA ALA A 175 -31.87 4.54 -18.37
C ALA A 175 -32.56 4.07 -17.07
N LYS A 176 -31.89 3.32 -16.18
CA LYS A 176 -32.43 2.83 -14.89
C LYS A 176 -32.32 3.83 -13.74
N THR A 177 -31.93 5.07 -14.02
CA THR A 177 -32.05 6.18 -13.07
C THR A 177 -33.54 6.57 -12.98
N PRO A 178 -34.18 6.64 -11.79
CA PRO A 178 -35.61 6.87 -11.70
C PRO A 178 -35.97 8.25 -12.26
N SER A 179 -36.73 8.26 -13.37
CA SER A 179 -37.43 9.42 -13.90
C SER A 179 -38.58 9.77 -12.97
N SER A 180 -38.41 10.77 -12.11
CA SER A 180 -39.48 11.34 -11.28
C SER A 180 -40.50 12.09 -12.17
N LYS A 181 -41.63 11.46 -12.51
CA LYS A 181 -42.74 12.12 -13.22
C LYS A 181 -43.89 12.61 -12.33
N ASP A 182 -43.86 12.37 -11.01
CA ASP A 182 -44.92 12.80 -10.09
C ASP A 182 -44.37 13.55 -8.86
N ALA A 183 -43.44 14.49 -9.06
CA ALA A 183 -43.01 15.43 -8.02
C ALA A 183 -43.65 16.81 -8.27
N PRO A 184 -44.10 17.52 -7.22
CA PRO A 184 -44.72 18.84 -7.36
C PRO A 184 -43.78 19.79 -8.09
N VAL A 185 -44.33 20.65 -8.94
CA VAL A 185 -43.61 21.64 -9.77
C VAL A 185 -42.42 22.22 -9.00
N HIS A 186 -41.25 21.66 -9.28
CA HIS A 186 -40.00 22.09 -8.66
C HIS A 186 -39.65 23.43 -9.29
N VAL A 187 -39.73 24.49 -8.52
CA VAL A 187 -39.14 25.78 -8.85
C VAL A 187 -37.63 25.58 -8.89
N CYS A 188 -37.11 25.41 -10.11
CA CYS A 188 -35.70 25.18 -10.32
C CYS A 188 -34.94 26.50 -10.11
N PRO A 189 -33.94 26.57 -9.22
CA PRO A 189 -33.13 27.78 -9.04
C PRO A 189 -32.14 28.00 -10.21
N HIS A 190 -32.43 27.43 -11.39
CA HIS A 190 -31.63 27.58 -12.60
C HIS A 190 -32.06 28.78 -13.46
N ASN A 191 -32.98 29.62 -12.96
CA ASN A 191 -33.19 30.96 -13.53
C ASN A 191 -32.37 32.05 -12.82
N ALA A 192 -31.44 31.66 -11.94
CA ALA A 192 -30.34 32.54 -11.54
C ALA A 192 -29.30 32.48 -12.66
N GLY A 193 -29.21 33.56 -13.46
CA GLY A 193 -28.35 33.66 -14.64
C GLY A 193 -26.95 33.12 -14.41
N ARG A 194 -26.72 31.86 -14.80
CA ARG A 194 -25.39 31.28 -14.89
C ARG A 194 -24.89 31.51 -16.29
N ASP A 195 -23.80 32.24 -16.36
CA ASP A 195 -23.10 32.52 -17.59
C ASP A 195 -22.57 31.20 -18.20
N LEU A 196 -23.14 30.81 -19.34
CA LEU A 196 -22.84 29.56 -20.05
C LEU A 196 -21.47 29.62 -20.76
N SER A 197 -20.95 30.83 -21.02
CA SER A 197 -19.63 31.02 -21.63
C SER A 197 -18.52 30.39 -20.77
N LYS A 198 -18.60 30.54 -19.44
CA LYS A 198 -17.67 29.98 -18.44
C LYS A 198 -17.53 28.46 -18.46
N VAL A 199 -18.49 27.75 -19.05
CA VAL A 199 -18.46 26.29 -19.20
C VAL A 199 -18.10 25.89 -20.63
N ALA A 200 -18.58 26.64 -21.62
CA ALA A 200 -18.42 26.33 -23.04
C ALA A 200 -17.04 26.71 -23.60
N GLU A 201 -16.44 27.80 -23.12
CA GLU A 201 -15.20 28.40 -23.65
C GLU A 201 -13.94 28.03 -22.83
N ARG A 202 -14.08 27.08 -21.88
CA ARG A 202 -13.01 26.65 -20.98
C ARG A 202 -11.79 26.18 -21.75
N ASP A 203 -10.64 26.78 -21.45
CA ASP A 203 -9.35 26.36 -21.99
C ASP A 203 -9.04 24.93 -21.57
N ARG A 204 -8.76 24.07 -22.57
CA ARG A 204 -8.53 22.63 -22.37
C ARG A 204 -7.04 22.27 -22.30
N HIS A 205 -6.16 23.26 -22.39
CA HIS A 205 -4.72 23.09 -22.39
C HIS A 205 -4.11 23.77 -21.16
N SER A 206 -3.40 22.99 -20.34
CA SER A 206 -2.67 23.52 -19.18
C SER A 206 -1.35 24.14 -19.61
N PRO A 207 -0.90 25.25 -18.98
CA PRO A 207 0.42 25.81 -19.20
C PRO A 207 1.56 24.94 -18.64
N TYR A 208 1.29 24.05 -17.69
CA TYR A 208 2.32 23.20 -17.07
C TYR A 208 2.54 21.91 -17.86
N PRO A 209 3.76 21.51 -18.20
CA PRO A 209 4.01 20.24 -18.88
C PRO A 209 3.62 19.04 -17.99
N LEU A 210 3.32 17.90 -18.63
CA LEU A 210 2.99 16.68 -17.92
C LEU A 210 4.27 15.96 -17.48
N MET A 211 4.50 15.86 -16.17
CA MET A 211 5.72 15.28 -15.60
C MET A 211 5.56 13.79 -15.26
N PRO A 212 6.50 12.90 -15.64
CA PRO A 212 6.55 11.52 -15.15
C PRO A 212 6.63 11.43 -13.62
N MET A 213 6.02 10.40 -13.02
CA MET A 213 5.95 10.25 -11.56
C MET A 213 7.32 10.15 -10.88
N ASP A 214 8.25 9.40 -11.47
CA ASP A 214 9.64 9.27 -11.00
C ASP A 214 10.37 10.63 -10.96
N LYS A 215 10.17 11.45 -12.00
CA LYS A 215 10.72 12.81 -12.04
C LYS A 215 10.05 13.74 -11.03
N ALA A 216 8.74 13.63 -10.85
CA ALA A 216 8.02 14.41 -9.85
C ALA A 216 8.48 14.08 -8.43
N THR A 217 8.66 12.80 -8.10
CA THR A 217 9.23 12.38 -6.81
C THR A 217 10.66 12.88 -6.63
N SER A 218 11.50 12.76 -7.66
CA SER A 218 12.89 13.23 -7.59
C SER A 218 12.95 14.75 -7.37
N ALA A 219 12.12 15.52 -8.08
CA ALA A 219 12.03 16.97 -7.91
C ALA A 219 11.61 17.36 -6.48
N VAL A 220 10.65 16.65 -5.86
CA VAL A 220 10.29 16.89 -4.45
C VAL A 220 11.48 16.61 -3.52
N MET A 221 12.16 15.47 -3.70
CA MET A 221 13.27 15.07 -2.84
C MET A 221 14.51 15.98 -3.00
N GLU A 222 14.75 16.51 -4.20
CA GLU A 222 15.86 17.44 -4.48
C GLU A 222 15.67 18.81 -3.79
N GLN A 223 14.43 19.25 -3.61
CA GLN A 223 14.11 20.54 -2.97
C GLN A 223 13.79 20.41 -1.47
N ALA A 224 13.47 19.20 -1.02
CA ALA A 224 13.21 18.95 0.40
C ALA A 224 14.52 18.98 1.20
N ASN A 225 14.64 19.95 2.10
CA ASN A 225 15.79 20.09 2.99
C ASN A 225 15.52 19.45 4.35
N HIS A 226 16.58 18.89 4.97
CA HIS A 226 16.51 18.50 6.37
C HIS A 226 16.30 19.72 7.26
N LEU A 227 15.37 19.63 8.21
CA LEU A 227 15.23 20.64 9.25
C LEU A 227 16.45 20.62 10.18
N GLY A 228 16.64 21.72 10.90
CA GLY A 228 17.73 21.81 11.88
C GLY A 228 17.65 20.72 12.95
N ALA A 229 18.78 20.45 13.60
CA ALA A 229 18.86 19.51 14.71
C ALA A 229 18.59 20.19 16.06
N HIS A 230 18.27 19.40 17.08
CA HIS A 230 18.19 19.82 18.47
C HIS A 230 18.51 18.65 19.39
N LEU A 231 18.97 18.97 20.60
CA LEU A 231 19.30 17.99 21.62
C LEU A 231 18.04 17.55 22.37
N ILE A 232 17.87 16.25 22.57
CA ILE A 232 16.79 15.64 23.34
C ILE A 232 17.32 14.65 24.38
N ASP A 233 16.52 14.33 25.40
CA ASP A 233 16.78 13.19 26.28
C ASP A 233 16.49 11.89 25.52
N VAL A 234 17.30 10.86 25.74
CA VAL A 234 17.14 9.54 25.08
C VAL A 234 15.77 8.94 25.38
N GLN A 235 15.16 9.23 26.54
CA GLN A 235 13.82 8.74 26.87
C GLN A 235 12.72 9.28 25.94
N ASP A 236 12.94 10.45 25.34
CA ASP A 236 12.02 11.10 24.42
C ASP A 236 12.38 10.83 22.94
N GLY A 237 13.38 9.97 22.69
CA GLY A 237 13.95 9.76 21.35
C GLY A 237 13.21 8.80 20.44
N LEU A 238 12.12 8.18 20.89
CA LEU A 238 11.40 7.19 20.07
C LEU A 238 10.88 7.82 18.76
N ASP A 239 11.17 7.15 17.64
CA ASP A 239 10.84 7.57 16.28
C ASP A 239 11.52 8.89 15.84
N CYS A 240 12.56 9.34 16.55
CA CYS A 240 13.41 10.44 16.11
C CYS A 240 14.53 9.94 15.18
N VAL A 241 15.02 10.82 14.32
CA VAL A 241 16.15 10.52 13.42
C VAL A 241 17.41 11.18 13.95
N LEU A 242 18.46 10.39 14.14
CA LEU A 242 19.73 10.85 14.70
C LEU A 242 20.42 11.85 13.77
N ALA A 243 20.90 12.98 14.31
CA ALA A 243 21.53 14.06 13.55
C ALA A 243 23.07 14.05 13.63
N GLU A 244 23.64 13.13 14.40
CA GLU A 244 25.07 12.96 14.63
C GLU A 244 25.45 11.47 14.70
N ASP A 245 26.73 11.17 14.55
CA ASP A 245 27.25 9.82 14.79
C ASP A 245 27.49 9.65 16.29
N VAL A 246 27.08 8.51 16.85
CA VAL A 246 27.29 8.21 18.28
C VAL A 246 28.32 7.10 18.41
N CYS A 247 29.40 7.37 19.14
CA CYS A 247 30.47 6.42 19.44
C CYS A 247 30.46 6.06 20.93
N SER A 248 30.85 4.83 21.27
CA SER A 248 30.98 4.42 22.67
C SER A 248 32.23 5.01 23.30
N GLU A 249 32.12 5.73 24.42
CA GLU A 249 33.30 6.22 25.13
C GLU A 249 34.05 5.09 25.87
N ALA A 250 33.32 4.11 26.37
CA ALA A 250 33.84 3.00 27.15
C ALA A 250 33.57 1.64 26.48
N PRO A 251 34.41 0.62 26.73
CA PRO A 251 34.13 -0.73 26.26
C PRO A 251 32.95 -1.35 27.02
N PHE A 252 32.16 -2.18 26.35
CA PHE A 252 31.11 -2.99 26.96
C PHE A 252 31.36 -4.50 26.74
N PRO A 253 31.43 -5.32 27.81
CA PRO A 253 31.45 -4.92 29.22
C PRO A 253 32.77 -4.19 29.58
N PRO A 254 32.78 -3.31 30.59
CA PRO A 254 33.98 -2.56 30.98
C PRO A 254 34.97 -3.38 31.84
N PHE A 255 34.58 -4.60 32.24
CA PHE A 255 35.40 -5.55 32.98
C PHE A 255 35.12 -6.96 32.43
N PRO A 256 36.00 -7.94 32.64
CA PRO A 256 35.73 -9.32 32.28
C PRO A 256 34.47 -9.83 33.00
N ALA A 257 33.41 -10.13 32.24
CA ALA A 257 32.11 -10.49 32.80
C ALA A 257 31.84 -12.00 32.64
N SER A 258 31.30 -12.63 33.69
CA SER A 258 30.87 -14.04 33.60
C SER A 258 29.64 -14.18 32.71
N ILE A 259 29.62 -15.19 31.84
CA ILE A 259 28.47 -15.52 30.98
C ILE A 259 27.45 -16.37 31.76
N LYS A 260 27.90 -17.13 32.77
CA LYS A 260 27.06 -18.03 33.57
C LYS A 260 27.14 -17.71 35.04
N ASP A 261 26.06 -18.03 35.76
CA ASP A 261 26.11 -18.19 37.21
C ASP A 261 27.00 -19.40 37.53
N GLY A 262 28.14 -19.16 38.19
CA GLY A 262 29.14 -20.20 38.36
C GLY A 262 30.40 -19.72 39.07
N TYR A 263 31.48 -20.50 38.93
CA TYR A 263 32.72 -20.33 39.68
C TYR A 263 33.87 -19.98 38.75
N VAL A 264 34.69 -19.00 39.15
CA VAL A 264 35.96 -18.69 38.47
C VAL A 264 37.01 -19.70 38.94
N LEU A 265 37.57 -20.47 38.00
CA LEU A 265 38.56 -21.52 38.29
C LEU A 265 39.92 -21.11 37.72
N ALA A 266 40.90 -20.89 38.59
CA ALA A 266 42.30 -20.94 38.21
C ALA A 266 42.68 -22.42 38.00
N SER A 267 42.98 -22.82 36.75
CA SER A 267 43.73 -24.01 36.25
C SER A 267 43.69 -25.40 36.93
N ASP A 268 43.03 -25.61 38.06
CA ASP A 268 43.25 -26.74 38.98
C ASP A 268 42.51 -28.02 38.59
N GLY A 269 41.74 -28.02 37.50
CA GLY A 269 40.97 -29.17 37.03
C GLY A 269 39.83 -29.61 37.99
N PRO A 270 39.30 -30.85 37.81
CA PRO A 270 38.20 -31.37 38.60
C PRO A 270 38.52 -31.54 40.09
N GLY A 271 37.49 -31.52 40.94
CA GLY A 271 37.60 -31.80 42.38
C GLY A 271 36.84 -30.82 43.27
N VAL A 272 36.87 -31.09 44.58
CA VAL A 272 36.19 -30.24 45.58
C VAL A 272 37.02 -28.99 45.84
N ARG A 273 36.39 -27.82 45.86
CA ARG A 273 37.00 -26.51 46.11
C ARG A 273 36.22 -25.77 47.18
N LYS A 274 36.93 -24.94 47.95
CA LYS A 274 36.33 -24.02 48.91
C LYS A 274 36.00 -22.72 48.19
N VAL A 275 34.77 -22.24 48.31
CA VAL A 275 34.40 -20.93 47.76
C VAL A 275 34.95 -19.86 48.71
N VAL A 276 35.80 -18.99 48.18
CA VAL A 276 36.46 -17.92 48.96
C VAL A 276 35.55 -16.70 49.08
N GLY A 277 34.67 -16.48 48.10
CA GLY A 277 33.64 -15.45 48.11
C GLY A 277 32.77 -15.53 46.84
N PRO A 278 31.57 -14.94 46.86
CA PRO A 278 30.70 -14.83 45.69
C PRO A 278 31.18 -13.70 44.77
N VAL A 279 31.03 -13.90 43.45
CA VAL A 279 31.11 -12.83 42.44
C VAL A 279 29.81 -12.89 41.65
N THR A 280 28.78 -12.21 42.15
CA THR A 280 27.49 -12.07 41.46
C THR A 280 27.41 -10.69 40.81
N ALA A 281 26.66 -10.57 39.71
CA ALA A 281 26.42 -9.27 39.08
C ALA A 281 25.71 -8.33 40.08
N GLY A 282 26.39 -7.27 40.53
CA GLY A 282 25.78 -6.18 41.30
C GLY A 282 25.71 -6.33 42.83
N GLU A 283 25.92 -7.51 43.42
CA GLU A 283 25.93 -7.69 44.89
C GLU A 283 26.98 -8.73 45.33
N ILE A 284 27.46 -8.65 46.58
CA ILE A 284 28.34 -9.63 47.21
C ILE A 284 27.57 -10.26 48.39
N GLY A 285 26.94 -11.43 48.19
CA GLY A 285 26.07 -12.11 49.17
C GLY A 285 26.36 -13.61 49.40
N LYS A 286 26.31 -14.03 50.67
CA LYS A 286 26.73 -15.28 51.37
C LYS A 286 27.06 -16.59 50.60
N THR A 287 28.08 -17.26 51.17
CA THR A 287 28.88 -18.43 50.75
C THR A 287 28.19 -19.80 50.72
N GLU A 288 28.26 -20.50 49.58
CA GLU A 288 28.41 -21.96 49.55
C GLU A 288 29.79 -22.34 50.10
N VAL A 289 29.91 -23.31 51.01
CA VAL A 289 31.20 -23.56 51.70
C VAL A 289 32.14 -24.44 50.87
N LYS A 290 31.62 -25.32 50.02
CA LYS A 290 32.39 -26.20 49.12
C LYS A 290 31.61 -26.58 47.86
N VAL A 291 32.26 -26.54 46.70
CA VAL A 291 31.71 -26.98 45.40
C VAL A 291 32.57 -28.09 44.79
N LYS A 292 31.97 -29.04 44.06
CA LYS A 292 32.70 -30.07 43.30
C LYS A 292 32.70 -29.75 41.81
N ILE A 293 33.88 -29.52 41.25
CA ILE A 293 34.10 -29.31 39.81
C ILE A 293 34.17 -30.67 39.12
N LEU A 294 33.38 -30.84 38.05
CA LEU A 294 33.22 -32.11 37.36
C LEU A 294 34.13 -32.27 36.13
N SER A 295 34.55 -31.16 35.50
CA SER A 295 35.36 -31.15 34.28
C SER A 295 36.38 -30.02 34.30
N THR A 296 37.46 -30.16 33.51
CA THR A 296 38.48 -29.11 33.34
C THR A 296 37.95 -28.03 32.40
N PRO A 297 37.82 -26.76 32.83
CA PRO A 297 37.42 -25.66 31.94
C PRO A 297 38.55 -25.24 31.01
N LYS A 298 38.21 -24.63 29.87
CA LYS A 298 39.19 -23.98 28.97
C LYS A 298 39.47 -22.54 29.43
N VAL A 299 40.68 -22.04 29.15
CA VAL A 299 41.02 -20.63 29.38
C VAL A 299 40.08 -19.73 28.57
N GLY A 300 39.46 -18.74 29.23
CA GLY A 300 38.47 -17.84 28.63
C GLY A 300 37.07 -18.44 28.43
N GLN A 301 36.84 -19.69 28.84
CA GLN A 301 35.52 -20.30 28.77
C GLN A 301 34.52 -19.54 29.65
N ASP A 302 33.34 -19.26 29.10
CA ASP A 302 32.23 -18.61 29.81
C ASP A 302 32.59 -17.21 30.39
N ILE A 303 33.58 -16.51 29.79
CA ILE A 303 33.98 -15.13 30.15
C ILE A 303 33.88 -14.22 28.91
N ARG A 304 33.16 -13.10 29.05
CA ARG A 304 33.22 -11.97 28.10
C ARG A 304 34.40 -11.08 28.47
N PRO A 305 35.47 -10.99 27.64
CA PRO A 305 36.56 -10.04 27.89
C PRO A 305 36.07 -8.59 27.80
N ILE A 306 36.92 -7.65 28.23
CA ILE A 306 36.64 -6.22 28.12
C ILE A 306 36.39 -5.86 26.65
N GLY A 307 35.29 -5.16 26.38
CA GLY A 307 34.93 -4.70 25.05
C GLY A 307 34.54 -5.82 24.07
N PHE A 308 34.11 -6.98 24.60
CA PHE A 308 33.66 -8.09 23.77
C PHE A 308 32.47 -7.74 22.89
N ASP A 309 31.56 -6.90 23.37
CA ASP A 309 30.33 -6.52 22.66
C ASP A 309 30.46 -5.16 21.98
N ILE A 310 31.11 -4.20 22.64
CA ILE A 310 31.36 -2.86 22.09
C ILE A 310 32.76 -2.43 22.52
N SER A 311 33.58 -1.99 21.57
CA SER A 311 34.90 -1.42 21.81
C SER A 311 34.81 0.07 22.15
N SER A 312 35.77 0.58 22.92
CA SER A 312 35.89 2.03 23.11
C SER A 312 36.22 2.72 21.78
N GLY A 313 35.51 3.80 21.48
CA GLY A 313 35.56 4.54 20.21
C GLY A 313 34.78 3.91 19.06
N GLU A 314 34.10 2.78 19.27
CA GLU A 314 33.31 2.13 18.24
C GLU A 314 32.05 2.95 17.92
N LEU A 315 31.77 3.14 16.62
CA LEU A 315 30.52 3.74 16.14
C LEU A 315 29.36 2.79 16.44
N VAL A 316 28.44 3.22 17.32
CA VAL A 316 27.32 2.39 17.75
C VAL A 316 26.02 2.72 17.01
N LEU A 317 25.83 3.99 16.65
CA LEU A 317 24.70 4.45 15.82
C LEU A 317 25.20 5.52 14.84
N SER A 318 24.71 5.44 13.62
CA SER A 318 25.08 6.36 12.55
C SER A 318 24.07 7.49 12.41
N LYS A 319 24.53 8.68 12.03
CA LYS A 319 23.66 9.79 11.63
C LYS A 319 22.67 9.33 10.55
N GLY A 320 21.40 9.65 10.74
CA GLY A 320 20.30 9.29 9.84
C GLY A 320 19.56 8.01 10.26
N GLU A 321 20.03 7.28 11.27
CA GLU A 321 19.29 6.15 11.83
C GLU A 321 18.05 6.60 12.61
N VAL A 322 16.98 5.81 12.50
CA VAL A 322 15.73 6.01 13.24
C VAL A 322 15.85 5.32 14.59
N LEU A 323 15.62 6.07 15.66
CA LEU A 323 15.72 5.57 17.03
C LEU A 323 14.48 4.76 17.41
N GLY A 324 14.63 3.43 17.40
CA GLY A 324 13.67 2.48 17.95
C GLY A 324 14.06 2.01 19.36
N PRO A 325 13.29 1.06 19.94
CA PRO A 325 13.56 0.58 21.30
C PRO A 325 14.96 -0.01 21.50
N ALA A 326 15.53 -0.64 20.47
CA ALA A 326 16.87 -1.25 20.55
C ALA A 326 17.96 -0.17 20.53
N GLU A 327 17.81 0.83 19.68
CA GLU A 327 18.72 1.96 19.54
C GLU A 327 18.75 2.81 20.82
N LEU A 328 17.59 3.07 21.42
CA LEU A 328 17.50 3.74 22.72
C LEU A 328 18.17 2.92 23.84
N GLY A 329 17.99 1.59 23.82
CA GLY A 329 18.69 0.69 24.75
C GLY A 329 20.20 0.67 24.55
N LEU A 330 20.66 0.80 23.30
CA LEU A 330 22.08 0.89 22.95
C LEU A 330 22.68 2.20 23.45
N LEU A 331 22.01 3.33 23.23
CA LEU A 331 22.39 4.64 23.76
C LEU A 331 22.53 4.60 25.29
N ALA A 332 21.57 3.99 25.98
CA ALA A 332 21.63 3.80 27.43
C ALA A 332 22.80 2.89 27.85
N THR A 333 23.10 1.84 27.08
CA THR A 333 24.21 0.90 27.34
C THR A 333 25.57 1.59 27.27
N VAL A 334 25.75 2.51 26.31
CA VAL A 334 26.98 3.30 26.17
C VAL A 334 27.02 4.54 27.07
N GLY A 335 25.98 4.76 27.89
CA GLY A 335 25.91 5.86 28.84
C GLY A 335 25.53 7.22 28.23
N VAL A 336 25.03 7.24 27.00
CA VAL A 336 24.56 8.44 26.34
C VAL A 336 23.14 8.73 26.79
N THR A 337 22.94 9.87 27.47
CA THR A 337 21.63 10.29 28.01
C THR A 337 20.96 11.38 27.19
N GLN A 338 21.71 12.05 26.33
CA GLN A 338 21.21 13.07 25.40
C GLN A 338 21.81 12.86 24.01
N VAL A 339 20.99 13.05 22.98
CA VAL A 339 21.39 12.91 21.58
C VAL A 339 20.80 14.02 20.72
N SER A 340 21.56 14.43 19.71
CA SER A 340 21.11 15.39 18.70
C SER A 340 20.25 14.67 17.66
N VAL A 341 19.02 15.15 17.45
CA VAL A 341 18.07 14.59 16.48
C VAL A 341 17.53 15.68 15.56
N PHE A 342 17.15 15.28 14.34
CA PHE A 342 16.49 16.16 13.40
C PHE A 342 15.11 16.60 13.92
N LYS A 343 14.76 17.87 13.73
CA LYS A 343 13.41 18.37 14.05
C LYS A 343 12.37 17.71 13.14
N LYS A 344 11.21 17.39 13.72
CA LYS A 344 10.04 16.92 12.96
C LYS A 344 9.37 18.13 12.27
N PRO A 345 9.00 18.03 10.98
CA PRO A 345 8.25 19.09 10.30
C PRO A 345 6.86 19.26 10.88
N LYS A 346 6.45 20.52 11.04
CA LYS A 346 5.06 20.89 11.28
C LYS A 346 4.32 20.94 9.95
N VAL A 347 3.17 20.26 9.88
CA VAL A 347 2.39 20.17 8.66
C VAL A 347 1.08 20.93 8.82
N ALA A 348 0.83 21.92 7.99
CA ALA A 348 -0.46 22.59 7.92
C ALA A 348 -1.30 22.04 6.77
N ILE A 349 -2.61 21.86 6.99
CA ILE A 349 -3.52 21.29 5.98
C ILE A 349 -4.73 22.20 5.79
N LEU A 350 -5.07 22.49 4.53
CA LEU A 350 -6.30 23.17 4.14
C LEU A 350 -7.07 22.40 3.06
N SER A 351 -8.38 22.59 3.04
CA SER A 351 -9.21 22.30 1.86
C SER A 351 -9.59 23.58 1.15
N THR A 352 -9.82 23.51 -0.16
CA THR A 352 -10.33 24.65 -0.95
C THR A 352 -11.63 24.27 -1.65
N GLY A 353 -12.55 25.23 -1.74
CA GLY A 353 -13.78 25.08 -2.53
C GLY A 353 -14.96 25.83 -1.93
N ASN A 354 -15.80 26.37 -2.81
CA ASN A 354 -17.03 27.04 -2.39
C ASN A 354 -18.14 26.07 -1.96
N GLU A 355 -18.14 24.86 -2.53
CA GLU A 355 -19.01 23.74 -2.23
C GLU A 355 -18.62 23.01 -0.93
N ILE A 356 -17.39 23.19 -0.46
CA ILE A 356 -16.86 22.46 0.69
C ILE A 356 -17.40 23.05 1.99
N VAL A 357 -17.92 22.17 2.85
CA VAL A 357 -18.37 22.50 4.21
C VAL A 357 -17.75 21.58 5.25
N GLN A 358 -17.76 22.02 6.50
CA GLN A 358 -17.30 21.22 7.63
C GLN A 358 -18.03 19.87 7.69
N PRO A 359 -17.38 18.81 8.20
CA PRO A 359 -18.01 17.49 8.33
C PRO A 359 -19.29 17.49 9.20
N THR A 360 -19.38 18.43 10.14
CA THR A 360 -20.51 18.58 11.06
C THR A 360 -21.74 19.19 10.38
N GLY A 361 -22.91 18.63 10.66
CA GLY A 361 -24.21 19.16 10.20
C GLY A 361 -24.68 18.60 8.85
N SER A 362 -25.76 19.19 8.34
CA SER A 362 -26.40 18.80 7.07
C SER A 362 -26.05 19.79 5.96
N PRO A 363 -25.35 19.36 4.89
CA PRO A 363 -25.03 20.20 3.75
C PRO A 363 -26.28 20.75 3.07
N LYS A 364 -26.22 22.00 2.60
CA LYS A 364 -27.26 22.58 1.74
C LYS A 364 -27.10 22.07 0.31
N ALA A 365 -28.09 22.36 -0.53
CA ALA A 365 -28.01 22.06 -1.97
C ALA A 365 -26.74 22.65 -2.58
N GLY A 366 -25.96 21.82 -3.28
CA GLY A 366 -24.68 22.21 -3.89
C GLY A 366 -23.48 22.20 -2.95
N GLN A 367 -23.62 21.70 -1.70
CA GLN A 367 -22.51 21.56 -0.76
C GLN A 367 -22.15 20.10 -0.51
N ILE A 368 -20.86 19.84 -0.29
CA ILE A 368 -20.31 18.54 0.08
C ILE A 368 -19.39 18.68 1.29
N ARG A 369 -19.30 17.62 2.11
CA ARG A 369 -18.47 17.63 3.32
C ARG A 369 -17.00 17.46 2.98
N ASP A 370 -16.16 18.13 3.75
CA ASP A 370 -14.71 18.02 3.67
C ASP A 370 -14.21 16.66 4.18
N SER A 371 -14.10 15.68 3.28
CA SER A 371 -13.49 14.39 3.59
C SER A 371 -11.97 14.42 3.51
N ASN A 372 -11.41 15.15 2.56
CA ASN A 372 -9.98 15.05 2.23
C ASN A 372 -9.10 15.59 3.35
N LYS A 373 -9.43 16.74 3.93
CA LYS A 373 -8.65 17.27 5.05
C LYS A 373 -8.69 16.31 6.24
N THR A 374 -9.84 15.68 6.51
CA THR A 374 -9.97 14.67 7.57
C THR A 374 -9.06 13.47 7.29
N THR A 375 -9.07 12.95 6.06
CA THR A 375 -8.21 11.84 5.64
C THR A 375 -6.72 12.19 5.69
N LEU A 376 -6.33 13.36 5.19
CA LEU A 376 -4.94 13.82 5.18
C LEU A 376 -4.43 14.09 6.59
N THR A 377 -5.25 14.71 7.46
CA THR A 377 -4.90 14.91 8.87
C THR A 377 -4.65 13.59 9.58
N ALA A 378 -5.51 12.59 9.36
CA ALA A 378 -5.33 11.27 9.93
C ALA A 378 -4.08 10.56 9.39
N ALA A 379 -3.80 10.69 8.08
CA ALA A 379 -2.62 10.11 7.45
C ALA A 379 -1.32 10.71 8.01
N VAL A 380 -1.22 12.04 8.13
CA VAL A 380 -0.03 12.71 8.66
C VAL A 380 0.19 12.39 10.14
N LYS A 381 -0.88 12.36 10.95
CA LYS A 381 -0.78 11.96 12.37
C LYS A 381 -0.35 10.50 12.54
N LYS A 382 -0.78 9.62 11.64
CA LYS A 382 -0.38 8.20 11.66
C LYS A 382 1.12 8.03 11.46
N GLU A 383 1.75 8.91 10.67
CA GLU A 383 3.20 8.96 10.47
C GLU A 383 3.95 9.70 11.59
N GLY A 384 3.26 10.12 12.66
CA GLY A 384 3.89 10.71 13.85
C GLY A 384 4.20 12.22 13.77
N PHE A 385 3.59 12.93 12.82
CA PHE A 385 3.74 14.39 12.67
C PHE A 385 2.53 15.17 13.20
N ASP A 386 2.80 16.35 13.75
CA ASP A 386 1.77 17.29 14.19
C ASP A 386 1.12 18.01 13.01
N VAL A 387 -0.19 18.22 13.12
CA VAL A 387 -1.01 18.85 12.08
C VAL A 387 -1.67 20.13 12.57
N ILE A 388 -1.49 21.21 11.81
CA ILE A 388 -2.20 22.48 11.96
C ILE A 388 -3.38 22.50 10.98
N ASP A 389 -4.62 22.55 11.49
CA ASP A 389 -5.82 22.69 10.66
C ASP A 389 -6.04 24.16 10.29
N LEU A 390 -5.85 24.49 9.01
CA LEU A 390 -6.05 25.83 8.47
C LEU A 390 -7.50 26.13 8.05
N GLY A 391 -8.41 25.15 8.14
CA GLY A 391 -9.81 25.31 7.80
C GLY A 391 -10.12 25.00 6.33
N ILE A 392 -11.08 25.75 5.79
CA ILE A 392 -11.53 25.65 4.39
C ILE A 392 -11.35 27.04 3.78
N ALA A 393 -10.49 27.16 2.78
CA ALA A 393 -10.35 28.38 1.99
C ALA A 393 -11.39 28.43 0.88
N ARG A 394 -11.95 29.61 0.61
CA ARG A 394 -12.92 29.82 -0.48
C ARG A 394 -12.17 30.05 -1.79
N ASP A 395 -12.80 29.76 -2.94
CA ASP A 395 -12.17 30.02 -4.25
C ASP A 395 -12.23 31.51 -4.62
N ASN A 396 -11.51 32.32 -3.86
CA ASN A 396 -11.18 33.70 -4.18
C ASN A 396 -9.72 33.99 -3.73
N PRO A 397 -9.01 34.89 -4.43
CA PRO A 397 -7.60 35.14 -4.14
C PRO A 397 -7.34 35.57 -2.70
N GLU A 398 -8.20 36.42 -2.13
CA GLU A 398 -8.01 36.97 -0.78
C GLU A 398 -8.06 35.88 0.30
N SER A 399 -9.03 34.96 0.20
CA SER A 399 -9.16 33.84 1.13
C SER A 399 -8.00 32.87 1.00
N LEU A 400 -7.57 32.56 -0.22
CA LEU A 400 -6.45 31.65 -0.46
C LEU A 400 -5.14 32.25 0.07
N GLU A 401 -4.85 33.50 -0.28
CA GLU A 401 -3.66 34.22 0.16
C GLU A 401 -3.59 34.31 1.69
N ALA A 402 -4.68 34.68 2.35
CA ALA A 402 -4.72 34.77 3.81
C ALA A 402 -4.51 33.41 4.50
N THR A 403 -5.16 32.35 4.01
CA THR A 403 -5.02 31.00 4.61
C THR A 403 -3.63 30.41 4.36
N LEU A 404 -3.08 30.57 3.16
CA LEU A 404 -1.74 30.09 2.81
C LEU A 404 -0.66 30.86 3.57
N THR A 405 -0.77 32.19 3.67
CA THR A 405 0.19 33.01 4.44
C THR A 405 0.22 32.59 5.90
N LYS A 406 -0.96 32.33 6.50
CA LYS A 406 -1.03 31.78 7.86
C LYS A 406 -0.30 30.43 7.95
N GLY A 407 -0.58 29.51 7.03
CA GLY A 407 0.07 28.20 6.98
C GLY A 407 1.59 28.30 6.91
N LEU A 408 2.11 29.14 6.02
CA LEU A 408 3.55 29.34 5.80
C LEU A 408 4.24 30.01 6.99
N SER A 409 3.50 30.76 7.83
CA SER A 409 4.05 31.36 9.05
C SER A 409 4.11 30.40 10.26
N GLU A 410 3.33 29.31 10.23
CA GLU A 410 3.16 28.41 11.38
C GLU A 410 3.70 26.99 11.13
N ALA A 411 3.98 26.63 9.88
CA ALA A 411 4.34 25.27 9.45
C ALA A 411 5.50 25.23 8.47
N ASP A 412 6.22 24.10 8.46
CA ASP A 412 7.30 23.81 7.51
C ASP A 412 6.75 23.28 6.18
N VAL A 413 5.58 22.63 6.21
CA VAL A 413 4.90 22.06 5.04
C VAL A 413 3.44 22.46 5.02
N VAL A 414 2.94 22.94 3.89
CA VAL A 414 1.52 23.23 3.68
C VAL A 414 0.94 22.28 2.63
N ILE A 415 -0.13 21.57 2.97
CA ILE A 415 -0.85 20.65 2.09
C ILE A 415 -2.24 21.21 1.80
N SER A 416 -2.53 21.47 0.53
CA SER A 416 -3.86 21.86 0.07
C SER A 416 -4.57 20.72 -0.66
N SER A 417 -5.87 20.57 -0.43
CA SER A 417 -6.73 19.68 -1.21
C SER A 417 -7.90 20.43 -1.85
N GLY A 418 -8.02 20.33 -3.18
CA GLY A 418 -9.03 21.04 -3.96
C GLY A 418 -8.41 22.15 -4.82
N GLY A 419 -9.19 22.76 -5.71
CA GLY A 419 -8.79 24.00 -6.41
C GLY A 419 -7.66 23.90 -7.45
N VAL A 420 -7.11 22.72 -7.72
CA VAL A 420 -5.87 22.55 -8.55
C VAL A 420 -6.09 22.24 -10.03
N SER A 421 -7.34 22.19 -10.53
CA SER A 421 -7.62 21.68 -11.88
C SER A 421 -7.89 22.76 -12.93
N MET A 422 -8.01 22.38 -14.21
CA MET A 422 -8.10 23.21 -15.44
C MET A 422 -9.24 24.25 -15.54
N GLY A 423 -9.91 24.62 -14.45
CA GLY A 423 -11.01 25.60 -14.49
C GLY A 423 -10.47 27.02 -14.46
N GLU A 424 -11.27 28.00 -14.90
CA GLU A 424 -11.04 29.44 -14.66
C GLU A 424 -10.92 29.81 -13.16
N LYS A 425 -11.08 28.82 -12.26
CA LYS A 425 -10.96 28.92 -10.80
C LYS A 425 -9.73 28.22 -10.23
N ASP A 426 -8.74 27.83 -11.04
CA ASP A 426 -7.42 27.42 -10.52
C ASP A 426 -6.66 28.66 -10.02
N LEU A 427 -7.21 29.28 -8.96
CA LEU A 427 -6.69 30.49 -8.36
C LEU A 427 -5.48 30.17 -7.48
N LEU A 428 -5.26 28.90 -7.16
CA LEU A 428 -4.22 28.49 -6.23
C LEU A 428 -2.83 28.71 -6.82
N LYS A 429 -2.60 28.30 -8.08
CA LYS A 429 -1.29 28.47 -8.75
C LYS A 429 -0.93 29.96 -8.95
N PRO A 430 -1.82 30.82 -9.48
CA PRO A 430 -1.55 32.25 -9.55
C PRO A 430 -1.35 32.90 -8.18
N VAL A 431 -2.10 32.51 -7.14
CA VAL A 431 -1.85 33.04 -5.78
C VAL A 431 -0.47 32.63 -5.26
N LEU A 432 -0.05 31.40 -5.51
CA LEU A 432 1.28 30.93 -5.13
C LEU A 432 2.39 31.70 -5.86
N GLU A 433 2.31 31.85 -7.18
CA GLU A 433 3.33 32.53 -7.99
C GLU A 433 3.28 34.06 -7.81
N ASP A 434 2.12 34.69 -8.02
CA ASP A 434 1.99 36.15 -8.12
C ASP A 434 1.91 36.85 -6.76
N LYS A 435 1.31 36.22 -5.74
CA LYS A 435 1.10 36.84 -4.42
C LYS A 435 2.15 36.40 -3.40
N LEU A 436 2.47 35.11 -3.41
CA LEU A 436 3.36 34.51 -2.43
C LEU A 436 4.80 34.38 -2.93
N GLY A 437 5.06 34.56 -4.24
CA GLY A 437 6.40 34.47 -4.81
C GLY A 437 6.97 33.04 -4.76
N ALA A 438 6.10 32.03 -4.68
CA ALA A 438 6.50 30.64 -4.69
C ALA A 438 6.86 30.18 -6.10
N THR A 439 7.84 29.29 -6.19
CA THR A 439 8.24 28.65 -7.44
C THR A 439 7.50 27.34 -7.61
N ILE A 440 6.68 27.21 -8.66
CA ILE A 440 6.01 25.95 -9.00
C ILE A 440 6.96 25.07 -9.82
N HIS A 441 7.39 23.95 -9.25
CA HIS A 441 8.32 23.01 -9.88
C HIS A 441 7.63 22.10 -10.90
N PHE A 442 6.38 21.72 -10.62
CA PHE A 442 5.50 21.06 -11.57
C PHE A 442 4.05 21.34 -11.23
N GLY A 443 3.17 21.31 -12.23
CA GLY A 443 1.71 21.49 -12.05
C GLY A 443 0.86 20.31 -12.53
N ARG A 444 1.48 19.28 -13.14
CA ARG A 444 0.81 18.07 -13.64
C ARG A 444 1.73 16.84 -13.55
N VAL A 445 1.19 15.71 -13.13
CA VAL A 445 1.92 14.43 -13.02
C VAL A 445 1.23 13.31 -13.81
N PHE A 446 2.02 12.47 -14.48
CA PHE A 446 1.59 11.31 -15.26
C PHE A 446 1.53 10.07 -14.37
N MET A 447 0.41 9.90 -13.68
CA MET A 447 0.21 8.77 -12.76
C MET A 447 -1.25 8.31 -12.72
N LYS A 448 -1.50 7.17 -12.05
CA LYS A 448 -2.86 6.75 -11.69
C LYS A 448 -2.86 5.93 -10.38
N PRO A 449 -3.53 6.42 -9.33
CA PRO A 449 -4.79 5.81 -8.93
C PRO A 449 -5.93 6.29 -9.79
N GLY A 450 -6.42 5.40 -10.65
CA GLY A 450 -5.73 4.13 -10.99
C GLY A 450 -6.33 3.28 -12.09
N ARG A 451 -5.51 2.63 -12.95
CA ARG A 451 -5.74 1.88 -14.25
C ARG A 451 -5.17 2.34 -15.64
N ASP A 452 -5.34 3.57 -16.16
CA ASP A 452 -4.87 4.09 -17.47
C ASP A 452 -4.29 5.50 -17.33
N ALA A 453 -2.97 5.69 -17.43
CA ALA A 453 -2.32 6.97 -17.13
C ALA A 453 -3.04 8.19 -17.74
N ARG A 454 -3.49 9.12 -16.87
CA ARG A 454 -4.12 10.40 -17.25
C ARG A 454 -3.37 11.53 -16.55
N PRO A 455 -3.38 12.75 -17.11
CA PRO A 455 -2.90 13.93 -16.39
C PRO A 455 -3.66 14.08 -15.07
N VAL A 456 -2.94 14.13 -13.95
CA VAL A 456 -3.47 14.56 -12.65
C VAL A 456 -2.88 15.92 -12.34
N ASP A 457 -3.73 16.87 -11.96
CA ASP A 457 -3.27 18.16 -11.49
C ASP A 457 -2.82 18.02 -10.04
N GLN A 458 -1.51 17.83 -9.88
CA GLN A 458 -0.79 17.93 -8.63
C GLN A 458 0.32 18.93 -8.86
N PHE A 459 0.55 19.80 -7.89
CA PHE A 459 1.64 20.74 -7.95
C PHE A 459 2.50 20.64 -6.71
N PHE A 460 3.78 20.90 -6.90
CA PHE A 460 4.73 21.13 -5.83
C PHE A 460 5.31 22.53 -6.04
N SER A 461 5.25 23.34 -4.99
CA SER A 461 5.80 24.67 -4.98
C SER A 461 6.77 24.83 -3.83
N GLU A 462 7.84 25.56 -4.06
CA GLU A 462 8.83 25.90 -3.05
C GLU A 462 8.91 27.42 -2.87
N GLY A 463 9.16 27.84 -1.63
CA GLY A 463 9.53 29.21 -1.32
C GLY A 463 8.40 30.03 -0.71
N ILE A 464 8.66 30.48 0.53
CA ILE A 464 8.73 31.91 0.86
C ILE A 464 9.96 32.05 1.78
N SER A 465 11.00 32.77 1.36
CA SER A 465 11.98 33.29 2.32
C SER A 465 11.39 34.54 2.96
N HIS A 466 10.54 34.38 3.99
CA HIS A 466 10.37 35.44 4.96
C HIS A 466 11.36 35.12 6.06
N ASN A 467 12.26 36.06 6.34
CA ASN A 467 13.37 35.90 7.27
C ASN A 467 12.96 35.18 8.57
N ARG A 468 13.47 33.96 8.71
CA ARG A 468 13.67 33.15 9.93
C ARG A 468 12.46 32.55 10.63
#